data_AF-A0A367LPV0-F1
#
_entry.id   AF-A0A367LPV0-F1
#
_cell.length_a   1.000
_cell.length_b   1.000
_cell.length_c   1.000
_cell.angle_alpha   90.00
_cell.angle_beta   90.00
_cell.angle_gamma   90.00
#
_symmetry.space_group_name_H-M   'P 1'
#
loop_
_entity.id
_entity.type
_entity.pdbx_description
1 polymer ?
#
loop_
_entity_poly.entity_id
_entity_poly.type
_entity_poly.pdbx_seq_one_letter_code
_entity_poly.pdbx_strand_id
1 'polypeptide(L)'
;MPSLLTLLLLLLTLRQEMKSTALPVHSTAEKYFHEPRGSLARSHYDVRYFDAEVGYSQHSPVLRSLIRSYLSVMGRHGVETWLAHGTLLGWWWNGRVMPWDYDLDVQVSNATMRWMATSLNQTRHAVDGKTYLLDVNPHHDELTRADGSNIIDARWIDTSNGMFVDITALREREQDRPSVWSCKNGHYYDTQDLWPMRLSQFEGVPARVPYNVEKILRDEYGAKCLVVEEHEG
;
A
#
# COMPACT_ATOMS: atom_id res chain seq x y z
N MET A 1 15.91 54.26 21.54
CA MET A 1 15.80 52.90 22.10
C MET A 1 14.50 52.30 21.60
N PRO A 2 14.50 51.43 20.57
CA PRO A 2 13.26 50.79 20.14
C PRO A 2 12.76 49.88 21.26
N SER A 3 11.44 49.82 21.46
CA SER A 3 10.87 49.06 22.57
C SER A 3 10.99 47.56 22.30
N LEU A 4 10.96 46.75 23.36
CA LEU A 4 10.99 45.28 23.28
C LEU A 4 9.91 44.73 22.32
N LEU A 5 8.82 45.47 22.13
CA LEU A 5 7.72 45.15 21.23
C LEU A 5 8.10 45.30 19.75
N THR A 6 8.95 46.26 19.41
CA THR A 6 9.43 46.48 18.03
C THR A 6 10.41 45.40 17.59
N LEU A 7 11.22 44.87 18.51
CA LEU A 7 12.13 43.76 18.24
C LEU A 7 11.38 42.42 18.10
N LEU A 8 10.31 42.22 18.88
CA LEU A 8 9.48 41.02 18.83
C LEU A 8 8.65 40.94 17.52
N LEU A 9 8.13 42.08 17.04
CA LEU A 9 7.44 42.13 15.74
C LEU A 9 8.39 41.86 14.57
N LEU A 10 9.65 42.31 14.63
CA LEU A 10 10.64 42.04 13.58
C LEU A 10 11.03 40.54 13.53
N LEU A 11 11.09 39.88 14.68
CA LEU A 11 11.34 38.43 14.80
C LEU A 11 10.13 37.60 14.32
N LEU A 12 8.91 38.09 14.52
CA LEU A 12 7.68 37.43 14.05
C LEU A 12 7.50 37.57 12.52
N THR A 13 7.89 38.69 11.92
CA THR A 13 7.87 38.87 10.46
C THR A 13 8.97 38.05 9.76
N LEU A 14 10.18 37.98 10.34
CA LEU A 14 11.27 37.14 9.82
C LEU A 14 10.94 35.63 9.88
N ARG A 15 10.10 35.20 10.83
CA ARG A 15 9.67 33.79 10.95
C ARG A 15 8.59 33.39 9.95
N GLN A 16 7.83 34.35 9.42
CA GLN A 16 6.80 34.11 8.40
C GLN A 16 7.34 34.01 6.97
N GLU A 17 8.56 34.47 6.72
CA GLU A 17 9.19 34.39 5.39
C GLU A 17 10.09 33.16 5.16
N MET A 18 10.32 32.32 6.17
CA MET A 18 10.96 31.01 5.98
C MET A 18 9.94 29.91 5.63
N LYS A 19 8.96 30.23 4.76
CA LYS A 19 8.28 29.17 4.01
C LYS A 19 9.34 28.51 3.15
N SER A 20 9.66 27.26 3.50
CA SER A 20 10.55 26.39 2.73
C SER A 20 10.26 26.54 1.24
N THR A 21 11.14 27.24 0.54
CA THR A 21 11.22 27.30 -0.92
C THR A 21 11.97 26.07 -1.41
N ALA A 22 11.61 24.88 -0.91
CA ALA A 22 11.98 23.65 -1.58
C ALA A 22 11.20 23.66 -2.89
N LEU A 23 11.89 23.99 -3.98
CA LEU A 23 11.43 23.68 -5.33
C LEU A 23 10.93 22.22 -5.33
N PRO A 24 9.81 21.90 -5.99
CA PRO A 24 9.39 20.52 -6.11
C PRO A 24 10.56 19.76 -6.73
N VAL A 25 11.14 18.83 -5.96
CA VAL A 25 12.09 17.87 -6.50
C VAL A 25 11.26 17.01 -7.44
N HIS A 26 11.21 17.40 -8.72
CA HIS A 26 10.78 16.51 -9.78
C HIS A 26 11.78 15.35 -9.75
N SER A 27 11.39 14.22 -9.17
CA SER A 27 12.17 13.02 -9.43
C SER A 27 12.03 12.75 -10.92
N THR A 28 13.16 12.70 -11.60
CA THR A 28 13.29 12.31 -12.99
C THR A 28 13.28 10.78 -13.13
N ALA A 29 12.92 10.06 -12.06
CA ALA A 29 12.89 8.61 -12.05
C ALA A 29 11.78 8.13 -12.99
N GLU A 30 12.16 7.28 -13.93
CA GLU A 30 11.19 6.62 -14.80
C GLU A 30 10.24 5.79 -13.94
N LYS A 31 8.96 5.73 -14.35
CA LYS A 31 7.98 4.86 -13.72
C LYS A 31 8.48 3.42 -13.82
N TYR A 32 8.59 2.70 -12.70
CA TYR A 32 9.10 1.33 -12.73
C TYR A 32 8.05 0.31 -13.17
N PHE A 33 6.85 0.41 -12.59
CA PHE A 33 5.75 -0.49 -12.87
C PHE A 33 4.83 0.07 -13.96
N HIS A 34 4.49 -0.76 -14.93
CA HIS A 34 3.66 -0.35 -16.05
C HIS A 34 2.44 -1.24 -16.22
N GLU A 35 1.30 -0.59 -16.40
CA GLU A 35 0.02 -1.23 -16.60
C GLU A 35 -0.42 -1.06 -18.07
N PRO A 36 -1.16 -2.04 -18.62
CA PRO A 36 -1.81 -1.88 -19.90
C PRO A 36 -2.74 -0.66 -19.91
N ARG A 37 -2.84 0.01 -21.06
CA ARG A 37 -3.76 1.15 -21.23
C ARG A 37 -5.15 0.67 -21.67
N GLY A 38 -6.15 1.54 -21.48
CA GLY A 38 -7.44 1.46 -22.20
C GLY A 38 -8.67 1.20 -21.33
N SER A 39 -8.53 0.75 -20.08
CA SER A 39 -9.64 0.59 -19.14
C SER A 39 -9.15 0.75 -17.70
N LEU A 40 -10.06 1.03 -16.77
CA LEU A 40 -9.73 1.05 -15.33
C LEU A 40 -9.34 -0.35 -14.84
N ALA A 41 -10.03 -1.40 -15.28
CA ALA A 41 -9.66 -2.78 -14.90
C ALA A 41 -8.20 -3.12 -15.24
N ARG A 42 -7.68 -2.58 -16.35
CA ARG A 42 -6.30 -2.79 -16.79
C ARG A 42 -5.25 -2.16 -15.87
N SER A 43 -5.59 -1.20 -15.00
CA SER A 43 -4.62 -0.65 -14.05
C SER A 43 -4.17 -1.65 -12.98
N HIS A 44 -4.77 -2.83 -12.93
CA HIS A 44 -4.45 -3.88 -11.96
C HIS A 44 -3.75 -5.09 -12.60
N TYR A 45 -3.10 -4.84 -13.75
CA TYR A 45 -2.31 -5.82 -14.49
C TYR A 45 -0.91 -5.29 -14.78
N ASP A 46 0.10 -6.15 -14.64
CA ASP A 46 1.47 -5.86 -15.06
C ASP A 46 1.62 -6.15 -16.55
N VAL A 47 2.03 -5.14 -17.32
CA VAL A 47 2.09 -5.20 -18.79
C VAL A 47 3.01 -6.31 -19.31
N ARG A 48 4.00 -6.77 -18.52
CA ARG A 48 4.94 -7.82 -18.93
C ARG A 48 4.28 -9.20 -19.02
N TYR A 49 3.17 -9.40 -18.31
CA TYR A 49 2.46 -10.68 -18.20
C TYR A 49 0.99 -10.59 -18.64
N PHE A 50 0.53 -9.40 -19.01
CA PHE A 50 -0.82 -9.17 -19.50
C PHE A 50 -0.99 -9.73 -20.93
N ASP A 51 -2.02 -10.56 -21.10
CA ASP A 51 -2.48 -11.03 -22.42
C ASP A 51 -3.88 -10.49 -22.71
N ALA A 52 -4.82 -10.76 -21.81
CA ALA A 52 -6.19 -10.26 -21.87
C ALA A 52 -6.73 -9.99 -20.47
N GLU A 53 -7.77 -9.15 -20.38
CA GLU A 53 -8.52 -8.97 -19.13
C GLU A 53 -9.16 -10.30 -18.73
N VAL A 54 -9.00 -10.67 -17.47
CA VAL A 54 -9.74 -11.78 -16.88
C VAL A 54 -11.23 -11.43 -16.92
N GLY A 55 -12.07 -12.39 -17.33
CA GLY A 55 -13.51 -12.16 -17.35
C GLY A 55 -14.04 -11.87 -15.93
N TYR A 56 -15.08 -11.03 -15.81
CA TYR A 56 -15.63 -10.60 -14.53
C TYR A 56 -15.92 -11.75 -13.55
N SER A 57 -16.50 -12.87 -14.02
CA SER A 57 -16.79 -14.04 -13.18
C SER A 57 -15.55 -14.78 -12.66
N GLN A 58 -14.39 -14.52 -13.26
CA GLN A 58 -13.10 -15.11 -12.89
C GLN A 58 -12.25 -14.17 -12.02
N HIS A 59 -12.65 -12.91 -11.82
CA HIS A 59 -11.91 -11.98 -10.95
C HIS A 59 -11.80 -12.49 -9.52
N SER A 60 -12.91 -12.76 -8.83
CA SER A 60 -12.86 -13.20 -7.43
C SER A 60 -12.04 -14.49 -7.24
N PRO A 61 -12.19 -15.56 -8.07
CA PRO A 61 -11.31 -16.73 -8.00
C PRO A 61 -9.82 -16.43 -8.19
N VAL A 62 -9.48 -15.52 -9.12
CA VAL A 62 -8.09 -15.13 -9.39
C VAL A 62 -7.52 -14.32 -8.22
N LEU A 63 -8.22 -13.28 -7.76
CA LEU A 63 -7.82 -12.47 -6.60
C LEU A 63 -7.67 -13.33 -5.34
N ARG A 64 -8.62 -14.25 -5.11
CA ARG A 64 -8.54 -15.22 -4.01
C ARG A 64 -7.26 -16.07 -4.08
N SER A 65 -6.94 -16.60 -5.25
CA SER A 65 -5.71 -17.40 -5.44
C SER A 65 -4.46 -16.55 -5.21
N LEU A 66 -4.48 -15.32 -5.71
CA LEU A 66 -3.40 -14.35 -5.60
C LEU A 66 -3.09 -13.99 -4.15
N ILE A 67 -4.07 -13.51 -3.38
CA ILE A 67 -3.85 -13.13 -1.97
C ILE A 67 -3.48 -14.34 -1.10
N ARG A 68 -4.09 -15.52 -1.34
CA ARG A 68 -3.75 -16.75 -0.62
C ARG A 68 -2.30 -17.16 -0.87
N SER A 69 -1.83 -17.06 -2.13
CA SER A 69 -0.44 -17.36 -2.49
C SER A 69 0.53 -16.40 -1.81
N TYR A 70 0.23 -15.10 -1.84
CA TYR A 70 1.02 -14.07 -1.17
C TYR A 70 1.15 -14.33 0.33
N LEU A 71 0.02 -14.42 1.05
CA LEU A 71 0.01 -14.60 2.50
C LEU A 71 0.71 -15.89 2.92
N SER A 72 0.53 -16.98 2.17
CA SER A 72 1.16 -18.28 2.46
C SER A 72 2.68 -18.23 2.24
N VAL A 73 3.16 -17.58 1.18
CA VAL A 73 4.59 -17.44 0.91
C VAL A 73 5.25 -16.51 1.94
N MET A 74 4.67 -15.33 2.17
CA MET A 74 5.18 -14.39 3.17
C MET A 74 5.21 -15.01 4.56
N GLY A 75 4.17 -15.78 4.93
CA GLY A 75 4.14 -16.54 6.18
C GLY A 75 5.29 -17.55 6.30
N ARG A 76 5.62 -18.30 5.25
CA ARG A 76 6.76 -19.24 5.24
C ARG A 76 8.12 -18.56 5.39
N HIS A 77 8.26 -17.34 4.86
CA HIS A 77 9.47 -16.53 5.03
C HIS A 77 9.51 -15.75 6.35
N GLY A 78 8.47 -15.82 7.17
CA GLY A 78 8.38 -15.05 8.42
C GLY A 78 8.21 -13.55 8.18
N VAL A 79 7.73 -13.14 7.00
CA VAL A 79 7.50 -11.73 6.65
C VAL A 79 6.27 -11.22 7.40
N GLU A 80 6.46 -10.14 8.17
CA GLU A 80 5.35 -9.41 8.78
C GLU A 80 4.73 -8.46 7.77
N THR A 81 3.53 -8.81 7.31
CA THR A 81 2.67 -8.03 6.41
C THR A 81 1.23 -8.08 6.92
N TRP A 82 0.42 -7.08 6.58
CA TRP A 82 -1.00 -6.99 6.94
C TRP A 82 -1.84 -6.48 5.77
N LEU A 83 -3.14 -6.79 5.83
CA LEU A 83 -4.13 -6.33 4.82
C LEU A 83 -4.35 -4.82 4.95
N ALA A 84 -4.51 -4.14 3.82
CA ALA A 84 -4.76 -2.70 3.75
C ALA A 84 -5.94 -2.37 2.81
N HIS A 85 -6.42 -1.13 2.87
CA HIS A 85 -7.36 -0.56 1.90
C HIS A 85 -8.60 -1.45 1.67
N GLY A 86 -9.00 -1.66 0.40
CA GLY A 86 -10.16 -2.47 0.04
C GLY A 86 -10.03 -3.93 0.50
N THR A 87 -8.81 -4.47 0.53
CA THR A 87 -8.56 -5.83 1.03
C THR A 87 -8.86 -5.96 2.52
N LEU A 88 -8.51 -4.96 3.32
CA LEU A 88 -8.86 -4.90 4.74
C LEU A 88 -10.37 -4.71 4.94
N LEU A 89 -11.04 -3.95 4.06
CA LEU A 89 -12.49 -3.79 4.08
C LEU A 89 -13.22 -5.11 3.76
N GLY A 90 -12.76 -5.87 2.76
CA GLY A 90 -13.27 -7.22 2.50
C GLY A 90 -13.09 -8.15 3.70
N TRP A 91 -11.96 -8.02 4.42
CA TRP A 91 -11.75 -8.75 5.67
C TRP A 91 -12.80 -8.39 6.72
N TRP A 92 -13.10 -7.10 6.91
CA TRP A 92 -14.08 -6.63 7.89
C TRP A 92 -15.46 -7.27 7.70
N TRP A 93 -15.93 -7.35 6.45
CA TRP A 93 -17.28 -7.82 6.15
C TRP A 93 -17.46 -9.33 6.36
N ASN A 94 -16.55 -10.15 5.84
CA ASN A 94 -16.68 -11.60 5.96
C ASN A 94 -15.37 -12.37 5.77
N GLY A 95 -14.22 -11.70 5.83
CA GLY A 95 -12.91 -12.35 5.63
C GLY A 95 -12.64 -12.75 4.18
N ARG A 96 -13.26 -12.09 3.19
CA ARG A 96 -13.13 -12.42 1.76
C ARG A 96 -12.87 -11.20 0.90
N VAL A 97 -12.33 -11.42 -0.29
CA VAL A 97 -12.23 -10.39 -1.32
C VAL A 97 -13.64 -9.92 -1.69
N MET A 98 -13.83 -8.61 -1.85
CA MET A 98 -15.14 -8.08 -2.21
C MET A 98 -15.55 -8.57 -3.62
N PRO A 99 -16.83 -8.89 -3.89
CA PRO A 99 -17.24 -9.43 -5.19
C PRO A 99 -16.95 -8.51 -6.38
N TRP A 100 -16.87 -7.20 -6.14
CA TRP A 100 -16.60 -6.16 -7.14
C TRP A 100 -15.16 -5.64 -7.12
N ASP A 101 -14.27 -6.17 -6.28
CA ASP A 101 -12.86 -5.75 -6.25
C ASP A 101 -12.13 -6.11 -7.55
N TYR A 102 -11.16 -5.24 -7.90
CA TYR A 102 -10.25 -5.45 -9.02
C TYR A 102 -8.78 -5.51 -8.58
N ASP A 103 -8.48 -5.09 -7.36
CA ASP A 103 -7.15 -5.03 -6.77
C ASP A 103 -7.06 -5.66 -5.38
N LEU A 104 -5.82 -5.79 -4.94
CA LEU A 104 -5.47 -6.29 -3.62
C LEU A 104 -4.30 -5.48 -3.08
N ASP A 105 -4.44 -5.05 -1.84
CA ASP A 105 -3.49 -4.19 -1.15
C ASP A 105 -3.05 -4.77 0.17
N VAL A 106 -1.74 -4.75 0.36
CA VAL A 106 -1.11 -5.11 1.61
C VAL A 106 -0.02 -4.11 1.96
N GLN A 107 0.31 -4.08 3.24
CA GLN A 107 1.34 -3.21 3.75
C GLN A 107 2.40 -4.00 4.52
N VAL A 108 3.59 -3.41 4.57
CA VAL A 108 4.73 -3.89 5.35
C VAL A 108 5.45 -2.72 6.00
N SER A 109 6.26 -2.97 7.03
CA SER A 109 7.19 -1.94 7.52
C SER A 109 8.29 -1.68 6.48
N ASN A 110 8.86 -0.48 6.46
CA ASN A 110 10.00 -0.16 5.60
C ASN A 110 11.23 -1.04 5.90
N ALA A 111 11.43 -1.47 7.15
CA ALA A 111 12.48 -2.43 7.49
C ALA A 111 12.23 -3.78 6.82
N THR A 112 10.99 -4.27 6.85
CA THR A 112 10.56 -5.49 6.15
C THR A 112 10.74 -5.35 4.64
N MET A 113 10.34 -4.22 4.05
CA MET A 113 10.50 -3.96 2.61
C MET A 113 11.98 -4.01 2.20
N ARG A 114 12.89 -3.37 2.95
CA ARG A 114 14.34 -3.43 2.68
C ARG A 114 14.89 -4.85 2.74
N TRP A 115 14.41 -5.64 3.70
CA TRP A 115 14.79 -7.05 3.80
C TRP A 115 14.27 -7.86 2.60
N MET A 116 13.02 -7.65 2.19
CA MET A 116 12.42 -8.27 0.99
C MET A 116 13.21 -7.89 -0.27
N ALA A 117 13.57 -6.61 -0.42
CA ALA A 117 14.37 -6.10 -1.54
C ALA A 117 15.72 -6.82 -1.67
N THR A 118 16.35 -7.12 -0.54
CA THR A 118 17.68 -7.76 -0.51
C THR A 118 17.58 -9.28 -0.64
N SER A 119 16.55 -9.90 -0.07
CA SER A 119 16.50 -11.36 0.14
C SER A 119 15.56 -12.09 -0.80
N LEU A 120 14.50 -11.42 -1.28
CA LEU A 120 13.40 -12.04 -2.03
C LEU A 120 13.09 -11.34 -3.36
N ASN A 121 13.69 -10.18 -3.67
CA ASN A 121 13.41 -9.50 -4.93
C ASN A 121 13.72 -10.41 -6.13
N GLN A 122 12.85 -10.36 -7.15
CA GLN A 122 12.89 -11.16 -8.37
C GLN A 122 12.81 -12.69 -8.14
N THR A 123 12.39 -13.13 -6.96
CA THR A 123 12.16 -14.56 -6.69
C THR A 123 10.82 -15.02 -7.24
N ARG A 124 10.79 -16.25 -7.76
CA ARG A 124 9.59 -16.91 -8.29
C ARG A 124 9.14 -18.02 -7.36
N HIS A 125 7.84 -18.12 -7.15
CA HIS A 125 7.23 -19.05 -6.21
C HIS A 125 6.11 -19.83 -6.89
N ALA A 126 6.20 -21.16 -6.86
CA ALA A 126 5.14 -22.04 -7.33
C ALA A 126 4.14 -22.31 -6.20
N VAL A 127 2.86 -21.99 -6.41
CA VAL A 127 1.76 -22.26 -5.47
C VAL A 127 0.56 -22.74 -6.28
N ASP A 128 0.01 -23.90 -5.93
CA ASP A 128 -1.19 -24.48 -6.54
C ASP A 128 -1.17 -24.52 -8.08
N GLY A 129 -0.01 -24.85 -8.66
CA GLY A 129 0.18 -24.96 -10.12
C GLY A 129 0.39 -23.63 -10.86
N LYS A 130 0.39 -22.50 -10.14
CA LYS A 130 0.72 -21.17 -10.68
C LYS A 130 2.09 -20.70 -10.24
N THR A 131 2.68 -19.80 -11.02
CA THR A 131 3.95 -19.14 -10.68
C THR A 131 3.70 -17.67 -10.37
N TYR A 132 4.23 -17.23 -9.25
CA TYR A 132 4.15 -15.84 -8.80
C TYR A 132 5.53 -15.23 -8.67
N LEU A 133 5.66 -13.95 -9.01
CA LEU A 133 6.89 -13.18 -8.91
C LEU A 133 6.75 -12.13 -7.80
N LEU A 134 7.70 -12.10 -6.86
CA LEU A 134 7.89 -10.91 -6.02
C LEU A 134 8.82 -9.94 -6.76
N ASP A 135 8.32 -8.77 -7.09
CA ASP A 135 9.05 -7.71 -7.77
C ASP A 135 9.10 -6.46 -6.89
N VAL A 136 10.28 -6.07 -6.42
CA VAL A 136 10.47 -4.88 -5.57
C VAL A 136 10.97 -3.72 -6.41
N ASN A 137 10.24 -2.60 -6.33
CA ASN A 137 10.57 -1.37 -7.01
C ASN A 137 11.94 -0.86 -6.52
N PRO A 138 12.91 -0.58 -7.43
CA PRO A 138 14.19 0.03 -7.06
C PRO A 138 14.04 1.34 -6.28
N HIS A 139 12.92 2.04 -6.45
CA HIS A 139 12.59 3.31 -5.79
C HIS A 139 11.88 3.13 -4.43
N HIS A 140 11.77 1.93 -3.87
CA HIS A 140 11.01 1.65 -2.64
C HIS A 140 11.44 2.48 -1.40
N ASP A 141 12.71 2.91 -1.37
CA ASP A 141 13.30 3.68 -0.28
C ASP A 141 13.13 5.21 -0.44
N GLU A 142 12.61 5.68 -1.57
CA GLU A 142 12.35 7.11 -1.81
C GLU A 142 11.35 7.68 -0.81
N LEU A 143 11.68 8.80 -0.17
CA LEU A 143 10.84 9.36 0.88
C LEU A 143 9.60 10.09 0.36
N THR A 144 9.64 10.65 -0.85
CA THR A 144 8.57 11.51 -1.36
C THR A 144 7.73 10.78 -2.42
N ARG A 145 6.51 11.27 -2.66
CA ARG A 145 5.67 10.83 -3.78
C ARG A 145 6.31 11.16 -5.14
N ALA A 146 7.22 12.15 -5.17
CA ALA A 146 7.75 12.76 -6.38
C ALA A 146 6.62 13.16 -7.36
N ASP A 147 6.65 12.66 -8.59
CA ASP A 147 5.64 12.84 -9.63
C ASP A 147 4.46 11.86 -9.52
N GLY A 148 4.50 10.94 -8.55
CA GLY A 148 3.49 9.89 -8.35
C GLY A 148 3.74 8.60 -9.13
N SER A 149 4.85 8.49 -9.87
CA SER A 149 5.14 7.33 -10.71
C SER A 149 5.53 6.09 -9.89
N ASN A 150 6.20 6.26 -8.75
CA ASN A 150 6.76 5.17 -7.94
C ASN A 150 6.17 5.08 -6.52
N ILE A 151 4.84 5.18 -6.43
CA ILE A 151 4.09 5.08 -5.16
C ILE A 151 4.10 3.64 -4.61
N ILE A 152 3.98 2.65 -5.49
CA ILE A 152 3.99 1.23 -5.12
C ILE A 152 5.43 0.75 -4.96
N ASP A 153 5.70 0.12 -3.82
CA ASP A 153 7.05 -0.28 -3.42
C ASP A 153 7.40 -1.70 -3.86
N ALA A 154 6.41 -2.59 -3.98
CA ALA A 154 6.59 -3.92 -4.57
C ALA A 154 5.27 -4.49 -5.10
N ARG A 155 5.36 -5.52 -5.92
CA ARG A 155 4.23 -6.30 -6.42
C ARG A 155 4.43 -7.78 -6.23
N TRP A 156 3.34 -8.48 -5.92
CA TRP A 156 3.26 -9.93 -6.02
C TRP A 156 2.42 -10.29 -7.25
N ILE A 157 3.06 -10.76 -8.31
CA ILE A 157 2.47 -10.84 -9.66
C ILE A 157 2.18 -12.29 -10.03
N ASP A 158 0.95 -12.62 -10.43
CA ASP A 158 0.64 -13.88 -11.13
C ASP A 158 1.17 -13.78 -12.56
N THR A 159 2.22 -14.56 -12.88
CA THR A 159 2.89 -14.45 -14.17
C THR A 159 2.13 -15.07 -15.33
N SER A 160 0.96 -15.68 -15.07
CA SER A 160 0.10 -16.26 -16.10
C SER A 160 -0.90 -15.27 -16.70
N ASN A 161 -1.24 -14.20 -15.99
CA ASN A 161 -2.22 -13.19 -16.43
C ASN A 161 -1.79 -11.74 -16.16
N GLY A 162 -0.81 -11.51 -15.28
CA GLY A 162 -0.32 -10.20 -14.90
C GLY A 162 -1.04 -9.54 -13.73
N MET A 163 -2.09 -10.12 -13.14
CA MET A 163 -2.72 -9.55 -11.95
C MET A 163 -1.76 -9.59 -10.76
N PHE A 164 -1.83 -8.57 -9.89
CA PHE A 164 -0.90 -8.45 -8.78
C PHE A 164 -1.56 -8.00 -7.47
N VAL A 165 -0.86 -8.23 -6.36
CA VAL A 165 -1.09 -7.54 -5.08
C VAL A 165 -0.10 -6.38 -5.02
N ASP A 166 -0.60 -5.17 -4.76
CA ASP A 166 0.24 -4.01 -4.48
C ASP A 166 0.71 -4.05 -3.03
N ILE A 167 2.02 -3.85 -2.85
CA ILE A 167 2.68 -3.87 -1.54
C ILE A 167 3.26 -2.49 -1.30
N THR A 168 2.80 -1.83 -0.24
CA THR A 168 3.29 -0.50 0.15
C THR A 168 4.03 -0.55 1.49
N ALA A 169 5.13 0.19 1.58
CA ALA A 169 5.93 0.28 2.79
C ALA A 169 5.49 1.46 3.65
N LEU A 170 5.28 1.22 4.94
CA LEU A 170 5.10 2.26 5.94
C LEU A 170 6.41 2.57 6.66
N ARG A 171 6.65 3.86 6.91
CA ARG A 171 7.75 4.37 7.74
C ARG A 171 7.34 5.64 8.46
N GLU A 172 8.00 5.93 9.56
CA GLU A 172 8.04 7.27 10.12
C GLU A 172 8.87 8.15 9.20
N ARG A 173 8.21 9.09 8.51
CA ARG A 173 8.83 9.96 7.49
C ARG A 173 8.88 11.42 7.89
N GLU A 174 8.03 11.83 8.82
CA GLU A 174 7.82 13.22 9.24
C GLU A 174 8.47 13.45 10.60
N GLN A 175 9.53 14.27 10.62
CA GLN A 175 10.29 14.53 11.84
C GLN A 175 9.46 15.26 12.90
N ASP A 176 8.45 16.02 12.48
CA ASP A 176 7.51 16.75 13.34
C ASP A 176 6.29 15.91 13.76
N ARG A 177 6.16 14.68 13.27
CA ARG A 177 5.10 13.72 13.65
C ARG A 177 5.68 12.37 14.07
N PRO A 178 6.39 12.31 15.22
CA PRO A 178 6.89 11.04 15.74
C PRO A 178 5.75 10.06 15.97
N SER A 179 6.02 8.76 15.79
CA SER A 179 5.03 7.68 15.96
C SER A 179 3.87 7.67 14.95
N VAL A 180 3.93 8.53 13.92
CA VAL A 180 3.01 8.49 12.78
C VAL A 180 3.71 7.81 11.61
N TRP A 181 3.12 6.72 11.16
CA TRP A 181 3.58 5.92 10.04
C TRP A 181 2.85 6.32 8.77
N SER A 182 3.58 6.44 7.66
CA SER A 182 2.95 6.76 6.37
C SER A 182 3.61 6.09 5.18
N CYS A 183 2.82 5.91 4.12
CA CYS A 183 3.28 5.52 2.78
C CYS A 183 3.47 6.76 1.89
N LYS A 184 4.05 6.56 0.70
CA LYS A 184 4.22 7.61 -0.32
C LYS A 184 2.90 8.22 -0.82
N ASN A 185 1.78 7.50 -0.70
CA ASN A 185 0.46 7.98 -1.15
C ASN A 185 -0.23 8.93 -0.15
N GLY A 186 0.34 9.16 1.04
CA GLY A 186 -0.27 10.04 2.05
C GLY A 186 -1.33 9.37 2.93
N HIS A 187 -1.28 8.04 3.09
CA HIS A 187 -2.00 7.36 4.16
C HIS A 187 -1.19 7.44 5.45
N TYR A 188 -1.84 7.80 6.55
CA TYR A 188 -1.23 8.03 7.86
C TYR A 188 -1.86 7.15 8.92
N TYR A 189 -1.04 6.60 9.80
CA TYR A 189 -1.47 5.73 10.88
C TYR A 189 -0.69 6.04 12.15
N ASP A 190 -1.39 6.15 13.28
CA ASP A 190 -0.73 6.17 14.57
C ASP A 190 -0.15 4.77 14.87
N THR A 191 0.99 4.71 15.55
CA THR A 191 1.63 3.44 15.93
C THR A 191 0.65 2.50 16.67
N GLN A 192 -0.22 3.06 17.52
CA GLN A 192 -1.21 2.30 18.29
C GLN A 192 -2.38 1.79 17.43
N ASP A 193 -2.60 2.34 16.24
CA ASP A 193 -3.61 1.84 15.31
C ASP A 193 -3.14 0.59 14.57
N LEU A 194 -1.82 0.48 14.36
CA LEU A 194 -1.19 -0.64 13.66
C LEU A 194 -0.81 -1.79 14.60
N TRP A 195 -0.16 -1.49 15.73
CA TRP A 195 0.42 -2.49 16.63
C TRP A 195 -0.25 -2.58 18.01
N PRO A 196 -0.28 -3.77 18.63
CA PRO A 196 0.12 -5.06 18.07
C PRO A 196 -0.88 -5.54 17.01
N MET A 197 -0.37 -5.98 15.85
CA MET A 197 -1.23 -6.53 14.81
C MET A 197 -1.97 -7.77 15.32
N ARG A 198 -3.19 -7.95 14.83
CA ARG A 198 -4.04 -9.08 15.20
C ARG A 198 -3.89 -10.20 14.18
N LEU A 199 -3.65 -11.42 14.65
CA LEU A 199 -3.72 -12.61 13.81
C LEU A 199 -5.19 -12.99 13.57
N SER A 200 -5.52 -13.24 12.32
CA SER A 200 -6.86 -13.61 11.85
C SER A 200 -6.74 -14.53 10.63
N GLN A 201 -7.80 -14.63 9.83
CA GLN A 201 -7.80 -15.30 8.55
C GLN A 201 -8.42 -14.41 7.47
N PHE A 202 -7.93 -14.57 6.24
CA PHE A 202 -8.52 -13.97 5.04
C PHE A 202 -8.47 -15.00 3.92
N GLU A 203 -9.59 -15.19 3.23
CA GLU A 203 -9.76 -16.22 2.20
C GLU A 203 -9.39 -17.64 2.68
N GLY A 204 -9.51 -17.90 3.99
CA GLY A 204 -9.19 -19.18 4.64
C GLY A 204 -7.70 -19.48 4.81
N VAL A 205 -6.82 -18.47 4.74
CA VAL A 205 -5.41 -18.58 5.16
C VAL A 205 -5.10 -17.60 6.29
N PRO A 206 -4.07 -17.86 7.12
CA PRO A 206 -3.65 -16.91 8.16
C PRO A 206 -3.31 -15.55 7.57
N ALA A 207 -3.82 -14.49 8.18
CA ALA A 207 -3.57 -13.11 7.80
C ALA A 207 -3.39 -12.24 9.05
N ARG A 208 -2.68 -11.13 8.92
CA ARG A 208 -2.63 -10.09 9.95
C ARG A 208 -3.48 -8.90 9.53
N VAL A 209 -4.09 -8.26 10.51
CA VAL A 209 -4.77 -6.98 10.36
C VAL A 209 -4.25 -6.00 11.42
N PRO A 210 -4.34 -4.69 11.15
CA PRO A 210 -4.02 -3.66 12.16
C PRO A 210 -4.80 -3.84 13.48
N TYR A 211 -4.35 -3.17 14.54
CA TYR A 211 -5.02 -3.21 15.83
C TYR A 211 -6.40 -2.51 15.78
N ASN A 212 -6.44 -1.25 15.33
CA ASN A 212 -7.66 -0.42 15.26
C ASN A 212 -8.27 -0.41 13.85
N VAL A 213 -8.62 -1.59 13.32
CA VAL A 213 -9.18 -1.73 11.95
C VAL A 213 -10.37 -0.81 11.69
N GLU A 214 -11.32 -0.73 12.63
CA GLU A 214 -12.51 0.11 12.48
C GLU A 214 -12.15 1.58 12.30
N LYS A 215 -11.21 2.11 13.10
CA LYS A 215 -10.76 3.50 12.96
C LYS A 215 -10.11 3.72 11.59
N ILE A 216 -9.19 2.84 11.21
CA ILE A 216 -8.49 2.92 9.93
C ILE A 216 -9.46 2.97 8.74
N LEU A 217 -10.42 2.04 8.70
CA LEU A 217 -11.40 1.99 7.61
C LEU A 217 -12.35 3.20 7.63
N ARG A 218 -12.73 3.69 8.82
CA ARG A 218 -13.55 4.91 8.95
C ARG A 218 -12.81 6.16 8.50
N ASP A 219 -11.53 6.28 8.81
CA ASP A 219 -10.69 7.40 8.40
C ASP A 219 -10.48 7.40 6.88
N GLU A 220 -10.44 6.22 6.26
CA GLU A 220 -10.22 6.06 4.81
C GLU A 220 -11.51 6.17 3.97
N TYR A 221 -12.59 5.48 4.36
CA TYR A 221 -13.81 5.35 3.57
C TYR A 221 -15.05 5.97 4.23
N GLY A 222 -14.90 6.57 5.40
CA GLY A 222 -16.00 7.11 6.19
C GLY A 222 -16.80 6.05 6.95
N ALA A 223 -17.65 6.50 7.89
CA ALA A 223 -18.39 5.62 8.80
C ALA A 223 -19.35 4.64 8.12
N LYS A 224 -19.80 4.93 6.89
CA LYS A 224 -20.77 4.10 6.16
C LYS A 224 -20.18 2.80 5.62
N CYS A 225 -18.86 2.74 5.39
CA CYS A 225 -18.23 1.55 4.80
C CYS A 225 -18.36 0.27 5.66
N LEU A 226 -18.61 0.43 6.96
CA LEU A 226 -18.70 -0.69 7.91
C LEU A 226 -20.12 -1.20 8.15
N VAL A 227 -21.13 -0.51 7.59
CA VAL A 227 -22.55 -0.77 7.90
C VAL A 227 -23.45 -0.83 6.67
N VAL A 228 -23.07 -0.22 5.55
CA VAL A 228 -23.85 -0.25 4.32
C VAL A 228 -23.40 -1.45 3.47
N GLU A 229 -24.32 -2.38 3.23
CA GLU A 229 -24.08 -3.60 2.44
C GLU A 229 -24.24 -3.37 0.91
N GLU A 230 -24.70 -2.18 0.51
CA GLU A 230 -24.91 -1.81 -0.89
C GLU A 230 -23.69 -1.11 -1.48
N HIS A 231 -23.31 -1.50 -2.69
CA HIS A 231 -22.27 -0.85 -3.48
C HIS A 231 -22.93 0.09 -4.50
N GLU A 232 -22.64 1.39 -4.41
CA GLU A 232 -22.95 2.34 -5.49
C GLU A 232 -21.81 2.30 -6.50
N GLY A 233 -22.08 1.75 -7.69
CA GLY A 233 -21.15 1.69 -8.82
C GLY A 233 -21.25 2.90 -9.73
#